data_AF-A0A3S3PEG6-F1
#
_entry.id   AF-A0A3S3PEG6-F1
#
_cell.length_a   1.000
_cell.length_b   1.000
_cell.length_c   1.000
_cell.angle_alpha   90.00
_cell.angle_beta   90.00
_cell.angle_gamma   90.00
#
_symmetry.space_group_name_H-M   'P 1'
#
loop_
_entity.id
_entity.type
_entity.pdbx_description
1 polymer ?
#
loop_
_entity_poly.entity_id
_entity_poly.type
_entity_poly.pdbx_seq_one_letter_code
_entity_poly.pdbx_strand_id
1 'polypeptide(L)'
;MNSLLSMKSQLDLALTQIQELKAEIEFERRMRKKAESSKKRLEKELQEERERREATEHICEELAKEIAADRVAMDRMKEEMEEERKMWRVAEVWREERVRMKMAEAKIVMEEKVVQLSKGRETERRRGEDTLGISDFIMGTCGNSNCSNQVQVRSKSQRNGSPEAENPHIRRGIKGFVEFPRVVRAVGSRGRHLGSKLECQKAQLRLLLRQKNPIGLGFGRPSNSNLAVGG
;
A
#
# COMPACT_ATOMS: atom_id res chain seq x y z
N MET A 1 -108.22 -30.79 7.13
CA MET A 1 -107.56 -29.54 6.72
C MET A 1 -106.23 -29.29 7.43
N ASN A 2 -106.11 -29.52 8.74
CA ASN A 2 -104.90 -29.22 9.52
C ASN A 2 -103.61 -29.93 9.06
N SER A 3 -103.65 -31.21 8.66
CA SER A 3 -102.45 -31.92 8.17
C SER A 3 -101.90 -31.36 6.86
N LEU A 4 -102.76 -30.84 5.97
CA LEU A 4 -102.32 -30.26 4.70
C LEU A 4 -101.60 -28.92 4.91
N LEU A 5 -102.11 -28.08 5.83
CA LEU A 5 -101.42 -26.85 6.24
C LEU A 5 -100.08 -27.13 6.91
N SER A 6 -100.01 -28.17 7.76
CA SER A 6 -98.75 -28.59 8.41
C SER A 6 -97.71 -29.03 7.38
N MET A 7 -98.09 -29.86 6.40
CA MET A 7 -97.17 -30.28 5.34
C MET A 7 -96.73 -29.11 4.46
N LYS A 8 -97.63 -28.15 4.18
CA LYS A 8 -97.30 -26.95 3.41
C LYS A 8 -96.28 -26.07 4.14
N SER A 9 -96.47 -25.84 5.44
CA SER A 9 -95.50 -25.12 6.28
C SER A 9 -94.15 -25.82 6.38
N GLN A 10 -94.12 -27.16 6.49
CA GLN A 10 -92.87 -27.93 6.48
C GLN A 10 -92.14 -27.84 5.13
N LEU A 11 -92.88 -27.85 4.02
CA LEU A 11 -92.31 -27.66 2.70
C LEU A 11 -91.69 -26.27 2.54
N ASP A 12 -92.39 -25.22 2.98
CA ASP A 12 -91.90 -23.83 2.93
C ASP A 12 -90.62 -23.66 3.78
N LEU A 13 -90.55 -24.32 4.94
CA LEU A 13 -89.35 -24.35 5.77
C LEU A 13 -88.19 -25.10 5.08
N ALA A 14 -88.45 -26.24 4.46
CA ALA A 14 -87.42 -26.97 3.72
C ALA A 14 -86.91 -26.15 2.52
N LEU A 15 -87.80 -25.43 1.83
CA LEU A 15 -87.42 -24.56 0.71
C LEU A 15 -86.53 -23.40 1.14
N THR A 16 -86.84 -22.75 2.26
CA THR A 16 -86.00 -21.68 2.82
C THR A 16 -84.63 -22.21 3.25
N GLN A 17 -84.56 -23.35 3.94
CA GLN A 17 -83.28 -23.99 4.29
C GLN A 17 -82.44 -24.35 3.06
N ILE A 18 -83.07 -24.88 1.99
CA ILE A 18 -82.37 -25.17 0.73
C ILE A 18 -81.81 -23.87 0.10
N GLN A 19 -82.54 -22.76 0.17
CA GLN A 19 -82.07 -21.48 -0.36
C GLN A 19 -80.88 -20.94 0.46
N GLU A 20 -80.93 -21.02 1.79
CA GLU A 20 -79.85 -20.61 2.68
C GLU A 20 -78.57 -21.42 2.43
N LEU A 21 -78.67 -22.76 2.42
CA LEU A 21 -77.54 -23.64 2.15
C LEU A 21 -76.92 -23.41 0.76
N LYS A 22 -77.75 -23.09 -0.25
CA LYS A 22 -77.25 -22.72 -1.58
C LYS A 22 -76.42 -21.44 -1.54
N ALA A 23 -76.90 -20.41 -0.83
CA ALA A 23 -76.17 -19.15 -0.67
C ALA A 23 -74.84 -19.35 0.08
N GLU A 24 -74.84 -20.20 1.11
CA GLU A 24 -73.65 -20.53 1.89
C GLU A 24 -72.60 -21.26 1.05
N ILE A 25 -73.00 -22.27 0.26
CA ILE A 25 -72.10 -22.98 -0.68
C ILE A 25 -71.52 -22.02 -1.72
N GLU A 26 -72.33 -21.10 -2.27
CA GLU A 26 -71.84 -20.10 -3.22
C GLU A 26 -70.82 -19.16 -2.58
N PHE A 27 -71.07 -18.71 -1.36
CA PHE A 27 -70.13 -17.88 -0.60
C PHE A 27 -68.82 -18.63 -0.35
N GLU A 28 -68.89 -19.88 0.10
CA GLU A 28 -67.71 -20.70 0.36
C GLU A 28 -66.87 -20.89 -0.91
N ARG A 29 -67.50 -21.15 -2.06
CA ARG A 29 -66.81 -21.25 -3.36
C ARG A 29 -66.11 -19.95 -3.75
N ARG A 30 -66.73 -18.78 -3.50
CA ARG A 30 -66.09 -17.48 -3.74
C ARG A 30 -64.87 -17.28 -2.84
N MET A 31 -64.96 -17.68 -1.58
CA MET A 31 -63.84 -17.59 -0.64
C MET A 31 -62.71 -18.55 -0.99
N ARG A 32 -63.01 -19.78 -1.40
CA ARG A 32 -62.00 -20.74 -1.91
C ARG A 32 -61.28 -20.21 -3.13
N LYS A 33 -61.99 -19.64 -4.11
CA LYS A 33 -61.37 -18.99 -5.29
C LYS A 33 -60.44 -17.84 -4.90
N LYS A 34 -60.83 -17.01 -3.93
CA LYS A 34 -59.97 -15.94 -3.40
C LYS A 34 -58.71 -16.53 -2.74
N ALA A 35 -58.87 -17.53 -1.87
CA ALA A 35 -57.78 -18.21 -1.19
C ALA A 35 -56.80 -18.88 -2.18
N GLU A 36 -57.30 -19.50 -3.24
CA GLU A 36 -56.47 -20.08 -4.31
C GLU A 36 -55.69 -19.01 -5.08
N SER A 37 -56.33 -17.88 -5.40
CA SER A 37 -55.64 -16.77 -6.07
C SER A 37 -54.55 -16.15 -5.20
N SER A 38 -54.79 -15.98 -3.90
CA SER A 38 -53.79 -15.51 -2.96
C SER A 38 -52.67 -16.54 -2.76
N LYS A 39 -53.00 -17.83 -2.68
CA LYS A 39 -52.00 -18.91 -2.60
C LYS A 39 -51.07 -18.88 -3.81
N LYS A 40 -51.61 -18.84 -5.03
CA LYS A 40 -50.83 -18.75 -6.27
C LYS A 40 -49.94 -17.50 -6.32
N ARG A 41 -50.42 -16.38 -5.76
CA ARG A 41 -49.62 -15.16 -5.65
C ARG A 41 -48.46 -15.32 -4.66
N LEU A 42 -48.73 -15.86 -3.47
CA LEU A 42 -47.71 -16.10 -2.45
C LEU A 42 -46.64 -17.10 -2.92
N GLU A 43 -47.03 -18.13 -3.68
CA GLU A 43 -46.09 -19.07 -4.29
C GLU A 43 -45.09 -18.39 -5.23
N LYS A 44 -45.56 -17.42 -6.04
CA LYS A 44 -44.69 -16.62 -6.92
C LYS A 44 -43.78 -15.69 -6.12
N GLU A 45 -44.34 -14.97 -5.15
CA GLU A 45 -43.56 -14.07 -4.28
C GLU A 45 -42.46 -14.84 -3.52
N LEU A 46 -42.76 -16.05 -3.04
CA LEU A 46 -41.79 -16.93 -2.40
C LEU A 46 -40.68 -17.38 -3.37
N GLN A 47 -41.04 -17.71 -4.61
CA GLN A 47 -40.06 -18.13 -5.61
C GLN A 47 -39.13 -16.97 -6.01
N GLU A 48 -39.69 -15.80 -6.29
CA GLU A 48 -38.89 -14.60 -6.58
C GLU A 48 -37.97 -14.24 -5.41
N GLU A 49 -38.44 -14.40 -4.17
CA GLU A 49 -37.60 -14.13 -3.00
C GLU A 49 -36.46 -15.14 -2.84
N ARG A 50 -36.68 -16.42 -3.17
CA ARG A 50 -35.61 -17.42 -3.21
C ARG A 50 -34.55 -17.05 -4.25
N GLU A 51 -34.97 -16.69 -5.46
CA GLU A 51 -34.06 -16.28 -6.54
C GLU A 51 -33.26 -15.02 -6.17
N ARG A 52 -33.91 -14.04 -5.52
CA ARG A 52 -33.23 -12.84 -4.99
C ARG A 52 -32.17 -13.22 -3.95
N ARG A 53 -32.49 -14.13 -3.03
CA ARG A 53 -31.54 -14.60 -2.02
C ARG A 53 -30.37 -15.33 -2.64
N GLU A 54 -30.62 -16.28 -3.53
CA GLU A 54 -29.59 -17.02 -4.25
C GLU A 54 -28.64 -16.08 -5.02
N ALA A 55 -29.19 -15.07 -5.69
CA ALA A 55 -28.38 -14.06 -6.37
C ALA A 55 -27.48 -13.27 -5.40
N THR A 56 -28.01 -12.89 -4.24
CA THR A 56 -27.21 -12.19 -3.22
C THR A 56 -26.18 -13.09 -2.54
N GLU A 57 -26.50 -14.36 -2.32
CA GLU A 57 -25.58 -15.35 -1.75
C GLU A 57 -24.42 -15.60 -2.70
N HIS A 58 -24.68 -15.75 -4.00
CA HIS A 58 -23.65 -15.86 -5.02
C HIS A 58 -22.70 -14.65 -5.03
N ILE A 59 -23.24 -13.42 -4.96
CA ILE A 59 -22.40 -12.21 -4.87
C ILE A 59 -21.56 -12.21 -3.59
N CYS A 60 -22.15 -12.59 -2.45
CA CYS A 60 -21.41 -12.71 -1.19
C CYS A 60 -20.29 -13.74 -1.26
N GLU A 61 -20.52 -14.87 -1.91
CA GLU A 61 -19.54 -15.94 -2.09
C GLU A 61 -18.36 -15.48 -2.95
N GLU A 62 -18.63 -14.82 -4.08
CA GLU A 62 -17.60 -14.29 -4.97
C GLU A 62 -16.74 -13.22 -4.27
N LEU A 63 -17.38 -12.30 -3.54
CA LEU A 63 -16.65 -11.31 -2.73
C LEU A 63 -15.79 -11.97 -1.65
N ALA A 64 -16.27 -13.04 -1.01
CA ALA A 64 -15.50 -13.78 -0.02
C ALA A 64 -14.25 -14.43 -0.65
N LYS A 65 -14.38 -15.00 -1.85
CA LYS A 65 -13.25 -15.57 -2.62
C LYS A 65 -12.23 -14.50 -3.01
N GLU A 66 -12.68 -13.34 -3.50
CA GLU A 66 -11.81 -12.23 -3.87
C GLU A 66 -11.03 -11.70 -2.65
N ILE A 67 -11.71 -11.46 -1.53
CA ILE A 67 -11.06 -11.03 -0.28
C ILE A 67 -10.03 -12.07 0.20
N ALA A 68 -10.33 -13.37 0.07
CA ALA A 68 -9.39 -14.42 0.44
C ALA A 68 -8.15 -14.42 -0.48
N ALA A 69 -8.35 -14.26 -1.79
CA ALA A 69 -7.26 -14.17 -2.77
C ALA A 69 -6.36 -12.95 -2.53
N ASP A 70 -6.96 -11.79 -2.27
CA ASP A 70 -6.25 -10.54 -1.96
C ASP A 70 -5.41 -10.65 -0.70
N ARG A 71 -5.94 -11.32 0.35
CA ARG A 71 -5.17 -11.58 1.57
C ARG A 71 -3.92 -12.40 1.28
N VAL A 72 -4.05 -13.48 0.51
CA VAL A 72 -2.92 -14.32 0.10
C VAL A 72 -1.91 -13.51 -0.74
N ALA A 73 -2.38 -12.69 -1.68
CA ALA A 73 -1.51 -11.83 -2.48
C ALA A 73 -0.75 -10.79 -1.64
N MET A 74 -1.43 -10.16 -0.68
CA MET A 74 -0.80 -9.23 0.25
C MET A 74 0.27 -9.92 1.11
N ASP A 75 0.03 -11.13 1.59
CA ASP A 75 0.99 -11.83 2.43
C ASP A 75 2.25 -12.23 1.64
N ARG A 76 2.11 -12.71 0.41
CA ARG A 76 3.25 -12.94 -0.51
C ARG A 76 4.06 -11.66 -0.74
N MET A 77 3.39 -10.54 -1.02
CA MET A 77 4.08 -9.25 -1.21
C MET A 77 4.82 -8.80 0.06
N LYS A 78 4.30 -9.07 1.25
CA LYS A 78 5.01 -8.76 2.50
C LYS A 78 6.28 -9.58 2.64
N GLU A 79 6.23 -10.87 2.30
CA GLU A 79 7.39 -11.76 2.34
C GLU A 79 8.49 -11.28 1.38
N GLU A 80 8.13 -10.98 0.13
CA GLU A 80 9.07 -10.41 -0.86
C GLU A 80 9.73 -9.12 -0.35
N MET A 81 8.94 -8.21 0.21
CA MET A 81 9.45 -6.96 0.79
C MET A 81 10.37 -7.20 2.00
N GLU A 82 10.13 -8.24 2.80
CA GLU A 82 11.02 -8.63 3.89
C GLU A 82 12.34 -9.22 3.39
N GLU A 83 12.30 -10.02 2.33
CA GLU A 83 13.48 -10.55 1.66
C GLU A 83 14.34 -9.44 1.07
N GLU A 84 13.73 -8.48 0.38
CA GLU A 84 14.44 -7.29 -0.10
C GLU A 84 15.09 -6.51 1.04
N ARG A 85 14.39 -6.32 2.17
CA ARG A 85 14.97 -5.69 3.37
C ARG A 85 16.13 -6.50 3.96
N LYS A 86 16.06 -7.84 3.94
CA LYS A 86 17.18 -8.70 4.37
C LYS A 86 18.37 -8.54 3.43
N MET A 87 18.15 -8.58 2.11
CA MET A 87 19.20 -8.39 1.10
C MET A 87 19.87 -7.02 1.21
N TRP A 88 19.11 -5.94 1.41
CA TRP A 88 19.65 -4.60 1.60
C TRP A 88 20.58 -4.51 2.83
N ARG A 89 20.22 -5.15 3.95
CA ARG A 89 21.07 -5.22 5.14
C ARG A 89 22.36 -5.99 4.89
N VAL A 90 22.30 -7.13 4.20
CA VAL A 90 23.50 -7.90 3.83
C VAL A 90 24.43 -7.09 2.92
N ALA A 91 23.87 -6.37 1.95
CA ALA A 91 24.64 -5.53 1.05
C ALA A 91 25.34 -4.35 1.78
N GLU A 92 24.72 -3.79 2.82
CA GLU A 92 25.36 -2.78 3.68
C GLU A 92 26.57 -3.38 4.41
N VAL A 93 26.40 -4.52 5.09
CA VAL A 93 27.48 -5.21 5.80
C VAL A 93 28.65 -5.53 4.86
N TRP A 94 28.39 -6.05 3.65
CA TRP A 94 29.45 -6.32 2.67
C TRP A 94 30.21 -5.06 2.23
N ARG A 95 29.53 -3.90 2.13
CA ARG A 95 30.20 -2.64 1.84
C ARG A 95 31.08 -2.20 3.01
N GLU A 96 30.57 -2.31 4.24
CA GLU A 96 31.36 -1.99 5.43
C GLU A 96 32.59 -2.91 5.59
N GLU A 97 32.41 -4.22 5.46
CA GLU A 97 33.50 -5.21 5.56
C GLU A 97 34.58 -4.98 4.51
N ARG A 98 34.18 -4.64 3.28
CA ARG A 98 35.14 -4.28 2.21
C ARG A 98 35.97 -3.05 2.59
N VAL A 99 35.35 -2.03 3.20
CA VAL A 99 36.06 -0.83 3.64
C VAL A 99 36.99 -1.16 4.81
N ARG A 100 36.51 -1.93 5.80
CA ARG A 100 37.33 -2.39 6.93
C ARG A 100 38.58 -3.13 6.45
N MET A 101 38.42 -4.06 5.51
CA MET A 101 39.53 -4.82 4.91
C MET A 101 40.55 -3.90 4.21
N LYS A 102 40.09 -2.96 3.36
CA LYS A 102 40.99 -1.99 2.71
C LYS A 102 41.75 -1.10 3.70
N MET A 103 41.07 -0.66 4.76
CA MET A 103 41.69 0.16 5.80
C MET A 103 42.72 -0.67 6.60
N ALA A 104 42.44 -1.95 6.86
CA ALA A 104 43.38 -2.86 7.51
C ALA A 104 44.62 -3.14 6.64
N GLU A 105 44.44 -3.38 5.34
CA GLU A 105 45.54 -3.54 4.38
C GLU A 105 46.44 -2.29 4.34
N ALA A 106 45.84 -1.11 4.22
CA ALA A 106 46.58 0.16 4.24
C ALA A 106 47.34 0.36 5.56
N LYS A 107 46.73 -0.04 6.70
CA LYS A 107 47.36 0.01 8.01
C LYS A 107 48.61 -0.88 8.07
N ILE A 108 48.51 -2.14 7.63
CA ILE A 108 49.64 -3.07 7.60
C ILE A 108 50.80 -2.52 6.75
N VAL A 109 50.52 -2.04 5.53
CA VAL A 109 51.54 -1.47 4.64
C VAL A 109 52.23 -0.26 5.26
N MET A 110 51.47 0.60 5.96
CA MET A 110 52.05 1.76 6.63
C MET A 110 52.89 1.37 7.85
N GLU A 111 52.42 0.41 8.66
CA GLU A 111 53.19 -0.14 9.77
C GLU A 111 54.52 -0.76 9.30
N GLU A 112 54.51 -1.52 8.20
CA GLU A 112 55.72 -2.05 7.57
C GLU A 112 56.70 -0.93 7.16
N LYS A 113 56.20 0.13 6.51
CA LYS A 113 57.03 1.28 6.12
C LYS A 113 57.61 2.00 7.35
N VAL A 114 56.86 2.14 8.43
CA VAL A 114 57.35 2.73 9.69
C VAL A 114 58.44 1.86 10.32
N VAL A 115 58.28 0.53 10.29
CA VAL A 115 59.32 -0.41 10.74
C VAL A 115 60.58 -0.32 9.86
N GLN A 116 60.41 -0.18 8.54
CA GLN A 116 61.55 0.02 7.62
C GLN A 116 62.27 1.34 7.90
N LEU A 117 61.54 2.45 8.08
CA LEU A 117 62.12 3.77 8.38
C LEU A 117 62.81 3.80 9.75
N SER A 118 62.26 3.17 10.78
CA SER A 118 62.90 3.09 12.10
C SER A 118 64.22 2.31 12.06
N LYS A 119 64.27 1.17 11.35
CA LYS A 119 65.51 0.42 11.10
C LYS A 119 66.53 1.26 10.31
N GLY A 120 66.09 1.94 9.25
CA GLY A 120 66.93 2.86 8.48
C GLY A 120 67.51 3.99 9.35
N ARG A 121 66.69 4.60 10.19
CA ARG A 121 67.08 5.69 11.11
C ARG A 121 68.02 5.23 12.23
N GLU A 122 67.93 3.99 12.70
CA GLU A 122 68.92 3.37 13.58
C GLU A 122 70.25 3.11 12.85
N THR A 123 70.22 2.66 11.59
CA THR A 123 71.45 2.49 10.80
C THR A 123 72.12 3.81 10.42
N GLU A 124 71.35 4.90 10.32
CA GLU A 124 71.84 6.25 10.06
C GLU A 124 72.37 6.91 11.35
N ARG A 125 71.72 6.68 12.50
CA ARG A 125 72.27 7.04 13.82
C ARG A 125 73.57 6.31 14.15
N ARG A 126 73.71 5.03 13.78
CA ARG A 126 74.98 4.28 13.95
C ARG A 126 76.09 4.71 12.97
N ARG A 127 75.75 5.44 11.89
CA ARG A 127 76.73 6.06 10.98
C ARG A 127 77.04 7.53 11.31
N GLY A 128 76.31 8.13 12.26
CA GLY A 128 76.43 9.55 12.62
C GLY A 128 77.30 9.86 13.84
N GLU A 129 78.06 8.91 14.38
CA GLU A 129 79.10 9.19 15.39
C GLU A 129 80.50 9.43 14.80
N ASP A 130 80.68 9.26 13.48
CA ASP A 130 81.92 9.61 12.80
C ASP A 130 81.62 10.57 11.64
N THR A 131 81.50 11.87 11.92
CA THR A 131 82.00 13.00 11.08
C THR A 131 81.52 14.35 11.60
N LEU A 132 82.40 15.02 12.34
CA LEU A 132 82.47 16.48 12.36
C LEU A 132 82.92 16.95 10.96
N GLY A 133 82.13 17.77 10.26
CA GLY A 133 82.63 18.45 9.06
C GLY A 133 81.59 18.91 8.03
N ILE A 134 81.16 20.17 8.16
CA ILE A 134 81.08 21.21 7.11
C ILE A 134 80.21 20.96 5.84
N SER A 135 79.20 21.85 5.70
CA SER A 135 78.52 22.40 4.48
C SER A 135 77.79 21.40 3.54
N ASP A 136 76.59 21.62 3.01
CA ASP A 136 75.89 22.83 2.57
C ASP A 136 74.36 22.65 2.72
N PHE A 137 73.71 23.55 3.45
CA PHE A 137 72.26 23.69 3.48
C PHE A 137 71.85 24.74 2.43
N ILE A 138 71.74 24.31 1.17
CA ILE A 138 71.06 25.12 0.14
C ILE A 138 69.55 24.91 0.32
N MET A 139 68.95 25.82 1.08
CA MET A 139 67.51 25.98 1.21
C MET A 139 66.95 26.52 -0.11
N GLY A 140 66.41 25.61 -0.93
CA GLY A 140 65.62 25.97 -2.10
C GLY A 140 64.29 26.61 -1.68
N THR A 141 64.29 27.91 -1.42
CA THR A 141 63.08 28.72 -1.30
C THR A 141 62.51 29.00 -2.68
N CYS A 142 61.51 28.24 -3.11
CA CYS A 142 60.49 28.75 -4.03
C CYS A 142 59.40 29.36 -3.13
N GLY A 143 59.07 30.64 -3.19
CA GLY A 143 58.94 31.53 -4.34
C GLY A 143 57.56 32.15 -4.19
N ASN A 144 57.41 33.01 -3.18
CA ASN A 144 56.16 33.66 -2.84
C ASN A 144 56.03 34.90 -3.74
N SER A 145 55.23 34.81 -4.80
CA SER A 145 54.87 35.94 -5.66
C SER A 145 53.38 36.27 -5.52
N ASN A 146 53.12 37.14 -4.56
CA ASN A 146 51.97 38.04 -4.47
C ASN A 146 52.53 39.40 -5.01
N CYS A 147 51.93 40.20 -5.91
CA CYS A 147 50.55 40.58 -6.12
C CYS A 147 50.39 41.38 -7.45
N SER A 148 49.13 41.45 -7.91
CA SER A 148 48.46 42.62 -8.52
C SER A 148 48.82 43.12 -9.91
N ASN A 149 47.84 43.05 -10.83
CA ASN A 149 47.33 44.27 -11.47
C ASN A 149 45.84 44.19 -11.79
N GLN A 150 45.19 45.32 -11.53
CA GLN A 150 43.78 45.67 -11.62
C GLN A 150 43.34 45.83 -13.09
N VAL A 151 42.07 45.55 -13.40
CA VAL A 151 41.16 46.34 -14.27
C VAL A 151 39.82 45.60 -14.41
N GLN A 152 38.74 46.32 -14.12
CA GLN A 152 37.35 45.91 -14.33
C GLN A 152 37.01 45.77 -15.83
N VAL A 153 36.01 44.95 -16.15
CA VAL A 153 34.78 45.31 -16.90
C VAL A 153 34.23 44.12 -17.74
N ARG A 154 32.92 43.89 -17.55
CA ARG A 154 31.90 43.28 -18.43
C ARG A 154 31.65 41.77 -18.45
N SER A 155 30.39 41.48 -18.12
CA SER A 155 29.61 40.29 -18.37
C SER A 155 29.57 39.87 -19.85
N LYS A 156 29.64 38.55 -20.13
CA LYS A 156 28.67 37.78 -20.92
C LYS A 156 29.11 36.30 -21.05
N SER A 157 28.10 35.44 -21.00
CA SER A 157 28.07 34.03 -21.38
C SER A 157 28.89 33.70 -22.63
N GLN A 158 29.72 32.64 -22.60
CA GLN A 158 29.74 31.52 -23.55
C GLN A 158 30.96 30.59 -23.34
N ARG A 159 30.86 29.42 -23.97
CA ARG A 159 31.56 28.15 -23.75
C ARG A 159 33.03 28.15 -24.22
N ASN A 160 33.74 27.14 -23.71
CA ASN A 160 34.94 26.46 -24.23
C ASN A 160 36.32 26.88 -23.74
N GLY A 161 36.95 25.98 -22.97
CA GLY A 161 38.26 25.41 -23.31
C GLY A 161 39.51 26.03 -22.67
N SER A 162 40.03 25.38 -21.62
CA SER A 162 41.47 25.35 -21.30
C SER A 162 41.89 23.88 -21.15
N PRO A 163 43.04 23.44 -21.71
CA PRO A 163 43.50 22.06 -21.61
C PRO A 163 44.27 21.88 -20.30
N GLU A 164 43.53 21.57 -19.23
CA GLU A 164 44.13 21.14 -17.97
C GLU A 164 44.58 19.67 -18.11
N ALA A 165 45.78 19.33 -17.64
CA ALA A 165 46.42 18.04 -17.82
C ALA A 165 45.65 16.92 -17.08
N GLU A 166 44.60 16.42 -17.71
CA GLU A 166 43.64 15.51 -17.11
C GLU A 166 44.01 14.05 -17.43
N ASN A 167 44.31 13.28 -16.38
CA ASN A 167 44.78 11.91 -16.43
C ASN A 167 43.92 11.04 -17.39
N PRO A 168 44.51 10.31 -18.35
CA PRO A 168 43.78 9.56 -19.38
C PRO A 168 42.78 8.54 -18.81
N HIS A 169 42.98 8.04 -17.58
CA HIS A 169 42.03 7.16 -16.92
C HIS A 169 40.75 7.87 -16.43
N ILE A 170 40.85 9.15 -16.04
CA ILE A 170 39.72 9.97 -15.58
C ILE A 170 38.83 10.34 -16.77
N ARG A 171 39.45 10.74 -17.89
CA ARG A 171 38.72 11.04 -19.13
C ARG A 171 38.01 9.81 -19.70
N ARG A 172 38.60 8.61 -19.55
CA ARG A 172 37.96 7.36 -19.98
C ARG A 172 36.71 7.04 -19.17
N GLY A 173 36.67 7.37 -17.87
CA GLY A 173 35.50 7.20 -17.01
C GLY A 173 34.40 8.25 -17.20
N ILE A 174 34.76 9.48 -17.60
CA ILE A 174 33.79 10.56 -17.84
C ILE A 174 33.23 10.50 -19.28
N LYS A 175 34.03 10.07 -20.26
CA LYS A 175 33.62 9.96 -21.67
C LYS A 175 33.00 8.59 -22.01
N GLY A 176 33.47 7.53 -21.37
CA GLY A 176 32.85 6.22 -21.42
C GLY A 176 31.88 6.10 -20.27
N PHE A 177 30.60 6.35 -20.56
CA PHE A 177 29.48 5.92 -19.73
C PHE A 177 29.80 4.57 -19.08
N VAL A 178 30.02 4.55 -17.76
CA VAL A 178 29.82 3.32 -17.00
C VAL A 178 28.32 3.16 -16.92
N GLU A 179 27.74 2.54 -17.95
CA GLU A 179 26.36 2.08 -17.93
C GLU A 179 26.23 1.03 -16.82
N PHE A 180 25.77 1.47 -15.66
CA PHE A 180 25.05 0.58 -14.78
C PHE A 180 23.79 0.12 -15.53
N PRO A 181 23.49 -1.18 -15.60
CA PRO A 181 22.26 -1.67 -16.20
C PRO A 181 21.07 -0.95 -15.58
N ARG A 182 20.51 0.00 -16.33
CA ARG A 182 19.30 0.70 -15.93
C ARG A 182 18.17 -0.30 -16.08
N VAL A 183 17.65 -0.78 -14.95
CA VAL A 183 16.36 -1.48 -14.91
C VAL A 183 15.35 -0.59 -15.63
N VAL A 184 14.66 -1.19 -16.60
CA VAL A 184 13.73 -0.55 -17.54
C VAL A 184 12.77 0.38 -16.77
N ARG A 185 12.95 1.69 -16.92
CA ARG A 185 11.87 2.64 -16.61
C ARG A 185 10.86 2.52 -17.74
N ALA A 186 9.80 1.76 -17.50
CA ALA A 186 8.59 1.85 -18.30
C ALA A 186 8.13 3.33 -18.31
N VAL A 187 7.98 3.86 -19.52
CA VAL A 187 7.10 4.96 -19.91
C VAL A 187 6.83 5.99 -18.81
N GLY A 188 7.60 7.08 -18.82
CA GLY A 188 7.23 8.30 -18.11
C GLY A 188 5.99 8.93 -18.74
N SER A 189 4.80 8.50 -18.32
CA SER A 189 3.63 9.38 -18.36
C SER A 189 3.76 10.39 -17.22
N ARG A 190 3.42 11.65 -17.52
CA ARG A 190 3.63 12.82 -16.68
C ARG A 190 2.99 12.69 -15.28
N GLY A 191 3.75 12.16 -14.34
CA GLY A 191 3.37 12.08 -12.92
C GLY A 191 3.65 13.38 -12.16
N ARG A 192 3.06 14.51 -12.56
CA ARG A 192 2.99 15.72 -11.71
C ARG A 192 1.73 16.51 -12.05
N HIS A 193 0.73 16.45 -11.14
CA HIS A 193 -0.35 17.42 -10.88
C HIS A 193 -1.75 16.80 -10.61
N LEU A 194 -1.97 15.50 -10.88
CA LEU A 194 -3.26 14.87 -10.54
C LEU A 194 -3.45 14.59 -9.04
N GLY A 195 -2.34 14.38 -8.30
CA GLY A 195 -2.39 14.14 -6.86
C GLY A 195 -2.91 15.32 -6.05
N SER A 196 -2.51 16.55 -6.38
CA SER A 196 -2.99 17.77 -5.69
C SER A 196 -4.46 18.06 -5.96
N LYS A 197 -4.97 17.72 -7.15
CA LYS A 197 -6.36 17.95 -7.54
C LYS A 197 -7.30 16.93 -6.89
N LEU A 198 -6.88 15.66 -6.82
CA LEU A 198 -7.59 14.61 -6.10
C LEU A 198 -7.53 14.80 -4.58
N GLU A 199 -6.40 15.23 -4.01
CA GLU A 199 -6.30 15.52 -2.57
C GLU A 199 -7.18 16.71 -2.16
N CYS A 200 -7.29 17.74 -3.01
CA CYS A 200 -8.21 18.87 -2.77
C CYS A 200 -9.69 18.42 -2.84
N GLN A 201 -10.06 17.63 -3.85
CA GLN A 201 -11.43 17.07 -3.99
C GLN A 201 -11.77 16.10 -2.84
N LYS A 202 -10.80 15.31 -2.37
CA LYS A 202 -10.93 14.39 -1.23
C LYS A 202 -11.10 15.14 0.10
N ALA A 203 -10.42 16.27 0.28
CA ALA A 203 -10.65 17.15 1.42
C ALA A 203 -12.05 17.78 1.38
N GLN A 204 -12.52 18.21 0.20
CA GLN A 204 -13.88 18.74 -0.01
C GLN A 204 -14.96 17.69 0.29
N LEU A 205 -14.76 16.44 -0.16
CA LEU A 205 -15.65 15.32 0.16
C LEU A 205 -15.68 15.00 1.65
N ARG A 206 -14.55 15.05 2.36
CA ARG A 206 -14.52 14.87 3.83
C ARG A 206 -15.34 15.92 4.58
N LEU A 207 -15.33 17.17 4.12
CA LEU A 207 -16.15 18.24 4.69
C LEU A 207 -17.64 18.05 4.40
N LEU A 208 -17.99 17.69 3.17
CA LEU A 208 -19.38 17.43 2.77
C LEU A 208 -19.98 16.20 3.47
N LEU A 209 -19.19 15.13 3.63
CA LEU A 209 -19.59 13.92 4.36
C LEU A 209 -19.67 14.16 5.87
N ARG A 210 -18.87 15.08 6.42
CA ARG A 210 -19.02 15.53 7.81
C ARG A 210 -20.30 16.32 8.04
N GLN A 211 -20.78 17.07 7.05
CA GLN A 211 -22.02 17.84 7.14
C GLN A 211 -23.29 16.99 6.89
N LYS A 212 -23.16 15.80 6.29
CA LYS A 212 -24.28 14.87 6.03
C LYS A 212 -24.61 13.89 7.17
N ASN A 213 -24.04 14.07 8.35
CA ASN A 213 -24.54 13.39 9.56
C ASN A 213 -25.26 14.39 10.47
N PRO A 214 -26.52 14.76 10.19
CA PRO A 214 -27.39 15.22 11.26
C PRO A 214 -27.95 13.99 11.98
N ILE A 215 -27.63 13.90 13.27
CA ILE A 215 -28.56 13.46 14.32
C ILE A 215 -28.90 11.96 14.35
N GLY A 216 -28.28 11.28 15.33
CA GLY A 216 -28.98 10.55 16.39
C GLY A 216 -29.88 9.39 15.99
N LEU A 217 -29.36 8.16 16.06
CA LEU A 217 -30.15 6.98 16.42
C LEU A 217 -29.35 6.14 17.42
N GLY A 218 -30.01 5.82 18.53
CA GLY A 218 -29.40 5.34 19.77
C GLY A 218 -28.75 3.97 19.65
N PHE A 219 -27.57 3.86 20.26
CA PHE A 219 -27.02 2.59 20.68
C PHE A 219 -27.92 2.00 21.76
N GLY A 220 -28.72 1.00 21.37
CA GLY A 220 -29.35 0.08 22.29
C GLY A 220 -28.27 -0.62 23.13
N ARG A 221 -28.36 -0.39 24.43
CA ARG A 221 -27.58 -1.06 25.48
C ARG A 221 -28.08 -2.51 25.58
N PRO A 222 -27.24 -3.55 25.43
CA PRO A 222 -27.64 -4.89 25.83
C PRO A 222 -27.49 -5.01 27.34
N SER A 223 -28.60 -4.91 28.06
CA SER A 223 -28.69 -5.35 29.46
C SER A 223 -28.91 -6.86 29.48
N ASN A 224 -27.86 -7.61 29.81
CA ASN A 224 -27.97 -9.01 30.18
C ASN A 224 -27.32 -9.19 31.57
N SER A 225 -28.13 -9.48 32.58
CA SER A 225 -27.84 -10.50 33.61
C SER A 225 -28.95 -10.54 34.67
N ASN A 226 -29.37 -11.78 34.96
CA ASN A 226 -29.97 -12.29 36.19
C ASN A 226 -31.50 -12.39 36.27
N LEU A 227 -31.99 -13.47 35.69
CA LEU A 227 -33.13 -14.25 36.20
C LEU A 227 -32.70 -15.72 36.31
N ALA A 228 -32.42 -16.15 37.54
CA ALA A 228 -32.38 -17.54 38.01
C ALA A 228 -33.09 -17.49 39.38
N VAL A 229 -34.39 -17.78 39.44
CA VAL A 229 -35.02 -19.09 39.72
C VAL A 229 -34.61 -19.67 41.08
N GLY A 230 -35.58 -19.69 42.00
CA GLY A 230 -35.93 -20.85 42.84
C GLY A 230 -35.08 -21.12 44.09
N GLY A 231 -35.68 -20.87 45.26
CA GLY A 231 -35.20 -21.26 46.59
C GLY A 231 -35.96 -20.53 47.68
#